data_AF-A0A965LMH7-F1
#
_entry.id   AF-A0A965LMH7-F1
#
_cell.length_a   1.000
_cell.length_b   1.000
_cell.length_c   1.000
_cell.angle_alpha   90.00
_cell.angle_beta   90.00
_cell.angle_gamma   90.00
#
_symmetry.space_group_name_H-M   'P 1'
#
loop_
_entity.id
_entity.type
_entity.pdbx_description
1 polymer ?
#
loop_
_entity_poly.entity_id
_entity_poly.type
_entity_poly.pdbx_seq_one_letter_code
_entity_poly.pdbx_strand_id
1 'polypeptide(L)' 'MLIELKSRLHLNILESSNTLNGSSSIGDVRDALSGLGYSSEEIRDVLREMSATNDSEAMLREALNMLGARRA' A
#
# COMPACT_ATOMS: atom_id res chain seq x y z
N MET A 1 -16.13 0.00 31.41
CA MET A 1 -15.77 0.45 30.03
C MET A 1 -15.63 -0.78 29.16
N LEU A 2 -16.44 -0.89 28.11
CA LEU A 2 -16.43 -2.00 27.17
C LEU A 2 -15.53 -1.58 25.99
N ILE A 3 -14.41 -2.27 25.77
CA ILE A 3 -13.48 -1.95 24.68
C ILE A 3 -14.06 -2.56 23.40
N GLU A 4 -14.47 -1.71 22.46
CA GLU A 4 -15.09 -2.11 21.20
C GLU A 4 -14.00 -2.64 20.24
N LEU A 5 -14.00 -3.96 20.01
CA LEU A 5 -13.02 -4.66 19.16
C LEU A 5 -13.37 -4.56 17.66
N LYS A 6 -13.70 -3.37 17.15
CA LYS A 6 -14.11 -3.17 15.75
C LYS A 6 -12.96 -3.09 14.73
N SER A 7 -11.72 -3.28 15.17
CA SER A 7 -10.54 -3.16 14.29
C SER A 7 -10.04 -4.48 13.66
N ARG A 8 -10.66 -5.63 13.94
CA ARG A 8 -10.16 -6.94 13.46
C ARG A 8 -11.04 -7.66 12.44
N LEU A 9 -12.26 -7.18 12.18
CA LEU A 9 -13.23 -7.89 11.33
C LEU A 9 -13.44 -7.25 9.95
N HIS A 10 -12.45 -6.54 9.42
CA HIS A 10 -12.55 -5.99 8.06
C HIS A 10 -11.27 -6.11 7.24
N LEU A 11 -10.44 -7.13 7.54
CA LEU A 11 -9.37 -7.56 6.63
C LEU A 11 -9.78 -8.81 5.83
N ASN A 12 -10.63 -9.68 6.37
CA ASN A 12 -10.93 -10.98 5.74
C ASN A 12 -11.90 -10.90 4.54
N ILE A 13 -12.45 -9.72 4.21
CA ILE A 13 -13.36 -9.53 3.07
C ILE A 13 -12.61 -9.03 1.83
N LEU A 14 -11.40 -8.47 1.98
CA LEU A 14 -10.61 -7.98 0.84
C LEU A 14 -9.78 -9.08 0.16
N GLU A 15 -9.45 -10.15 0.89
CA GLU A 15 -8.68 -11.31 0.41
C GLU A 15 -9.39 -12.11 -0.71
N SER A 16 -10.72 -11.97 -0.88
CA SER A 16 -11.49 -12.75 -1.87
C SER A 16 -11.60 -12.12 -3.26
N SER A 17 -11.09 -10.89 -3.48
CA SER A 17 -11.31 -10.17 -4.74
C SER A 17 -10.06 -9.92 -5.60
N ASN A 18 -8.90 -10.53 -5.31
CA ASN A 18 -7.68 -10.26 -6.08
C ASN A 18 -7.02 -11.51 -6.71
N THR A 19 -7.73 -12.63 -6.81
CA THR A 19 -7.22 -13.89 -7.38
C THR A 19 -7.01 -13.89 -8.91
N LEU A 20 -6.96 -12.75 -9.61
CA LEU A 20 -6.93 -12.74 -11.08
C LEU A 20 -5.93 -11.78 -11.76
N ASN A 21 -5.01 -11.14 -11.04
CA ASN A 21 -3.96 -10.33 -11.69
C ASN A 21 -2.61 -10.73 -11.10
N GLY A 22 -1.72 -11.29 -11.93
CA GLY A 22 -0.40 -11.74 -11.52
C GLY A 22 0.31 -10.69 -10.65
N SER A 23 1.00 -11.17 -9.61
CA SER A 23 1.71 -10.37 -8.61
C SER A 23 2.67 -9.38 -9.26
N SER A 24 2.16 -8.20 -9.60
CA SER A 24 2.94 -7.10 -10.14
C SER A 24 3.64 -6.41 -8.98
N SER A 25 4.89 -6.00 -9.17
CA SER A 25 5.69 -5.28 -8.16
C SER A 25 4.95 -4.04 -7.62
N ILE A 26 4.14 -3.38 -8.45
CA ILE A 26 3.26 -2.27 -8.08
C ILE A 26 2.16 -2.68 -7.08
N GLY A 27 1.57 -3.86 -7.29
CA GLY A 27 0.56 -4.43 -6.41
C GLY A 27 1.10 -4.69 -5.01
N ASP A 28 2.29 -5.28 -4.93
CA ASP A 28 2.99 -5.57 -3.67
C ASP A 28 3.36 -4.29 -2.92
N VAL A 29 3.85 -3.26 -3.62
CA VAL A 29 4.17 -1.95 -3.03
C VAL A 29 2.93 -1.24 -2.51
N ARG A 30 1.83 -1.25 -3.30
CA ARG A 30 0.55 -0.66 -2.87
C ARG A 30 0.05 -1.30 -1.58
N ASP A 31 0.14 -2.62 -1.49
CA ASP A 31 -0.36 -3.37 -0.33
C ASP A 31 0.50 -3.10 0.91
N ALA A 32 1.83 -3.06 0.76
CA ALA A 32 2.75 -2.69 1.83
C ALA A 32 2.51 -1.26 2.35
N LEU A 33 2.33 -0.28 1.45
CA LEU A 33 2.02 1.11 1.84
C LEU A 33 0.64 1.22 2.50
N SER A 34 -0.35 0.46 2.02
CA SER A 34 -1.66 0.39 2.68
C SER A 34 -1.57 -0.21 4.08
N GLY A 35 -0.74 -1.24 4.28
CA GLY A 35 -0.47 -1.86 5.59
C GLY A 35 0.27 -0.94 6.57
N LEU A 36 1.02 0.04 6.07
CA LEU A 36 1.66 1.10 6.86
C LEU A 36 0.69 2.24 7.24
N GLY A 37 -0.52 2.25 6.69
CA GLY A 37 -1.56 3.23 7.00
C GLY A 37 -1.59 4.47 6.09
N TYR A 38 -0.92 4.42 4.93
CA TYR A 38 -1.03 5.49 3.93
C TYR A 38 -2.41 5.47 3.24
N SER A 39 -2.90 6.65 2.87
CA SER A 39 -4.17 6.76 2.16
C SER A 39 -4.05 6.29 0.71
N SER A 40 -5.16 5.81 0.13
CA SER A 40 -5.19 5.38 -1.27
C SER A 40 -4.87 6.52 -2.25
N GLU A 41 -5.12 7.76 -1.86
CA GLU A 41 -4.80 8.95 -2.66
C GLU A 41 -3.29 9.19 -2.70
N GLU A 42 -2.63 9.22 -1.54
CA GLU A 42 -1.17 9.36 -1.44
C GLU A 42 -0.43 8.24 -2.19
N ILE A 43 -0.90 7.00 -2.04
CA ILE A 43 -0.31 5.84 -2.72
C ILE A 43 -0.43 5.98 -4.24
N ARG A 44 -1.60 6.39 -4.75
CA ARG A 44 -1.79 6.59 -6.20
C ARG A 44 -0.91 7.71 -6.74
N ASP A 45 -0.75 8.78 -5.99
CA ASP A 45 0.03 9.94 -6.42
C ASP A 45 1.50 9.57 -6.54
N VAL A 46 2.05 8.89 -5.53
CA VAL A 46 3.44 8.42 -5.54
C VAL A 46 3.69 7.35 -6.59
N LEU A 47 2.79 6.38 -6.74
CA LEU A 47 2.90 5.37 -7.79
C LEU A 47 2.77 5.95 -9.22
N ARG A 48 2.15 7.13 -9.38
CA ARG A 48 2.09 7.84 -10.67
C ARG A 48 3.39 8.59 -10.97
N GLU A 49 4.00 9.17 -9.96
CA GLU A 49 5.28 9.88 -10.09
C GLU A 49 6.46 8.92 -10.26
N MET A 50 6.34 7.71 -9.71
CA MET A 50 7.33 6.66 -9.86
C MET A 50 7.21 5.93 -11.19
N SER A 51 8.35 5.62 -11.80
CA SER A 51 8.39 4.71 -12.94
C SER A 51 8.20 3.27 -12.47
N ALA A 52 7.32 2.52 -13.14
CA ALA A 52 7.13 1.10 -12.88
C ALA A 52 8.44 0.33 -13.16
N THR A 53 9.13 -0.11 -12.11
CA THR A 53 10.33 -0.96 -12.19
C THR A 53 9.96 -2.40 -11.87
N ASN A 54 10.79 -3.36 -12.29
CA ASN A 54 10.56 -4.78 -11.97
C ASN A 54 10.85 -5.13 -10.50
N ASP A 55 11.55 -4.29 -9.75
CA ASP A 55 11.93 -4.56 -8.36
C ASP A 55 11.01 -3.83 -7.37
N SER A 56 10.20 -4.59 -6.63
CA SER A 56 9.28 -4.07 -5.62
C SER A 56 9.99 -3.49 -4.40
N GLU A 57 11.17 -3.98 -4.03
CA GLU A 57 11.92 -3.46 -2.88
C GLU A 57 12.45 -2.05 -3.18
N ALA A 58 13.04 -1.86 -4.36
CA ALA A 58 13.49 -0.56 -4.83
C ALA A 58 12.34 0.45 -4.89
N MET A 59 11.20 0.03 -5.45
CA MET A 59 9.99 0.85 -5.50
C MET A 59 9.48 1.23 -4.11
N LEU A 60 9.45 0.30 -3.16
CA LEU A 60 8.99 0.60 -1.79
C LEU A 60 9.87 1.66 -1.13
N ARG A 61 11.20 1.51 -1.24
CA ARG A 61 12.16 2.47 -0.66
C ARG A 61 11.98 3.87 -1.26
N GLU A 62 11.81 3.95 -2.58
CA GLU A 62 11.58 5.22 -3.27
C GLU A 62 10.24 5.86 -2.87
N ALA A 63 9.17 5.07 -2.81
CA ALA A 63 7.85 5.55 -2.37
C ALA A 63 7.91 6.12 -0.95
N LEU A 64 8.58 5.43 -0.02
CA LEU A 64 8.74 5.89 1.36
C LEU A 64 9.59 7.16 1.45
N ASN A 65 10.62 7.30 0.61
CA ASN A 65 11.43 8.51 0.55
C ASN A 65 10.59 9.71 0.07
N MET A 66 9.75 9.52 -0.96
CA MET A 66 8.87 10.57 -1.47
C MET A 66 7.80 10.98 -0.46
N LEU A 67 7.17 10.00 0.20
CA LEU A 67 6.17 10.26 1.25
C LEU A 67 6.79 10.91 2.50
N GLY A 68 7.99 10.47 2.88
CA GLY A 68 8.76 11.05 3.98
C GLY A 68 9.19 12.48 3.71
N ALA A 69 9.67 12.78 2.50
CA ALA A 69 10.06 14.12 2.08
C ALA A 69 8.88 15.10 2.07
N ARG A 70 7.67 14.64 1.76
CA ARG A 70 6.45 15.47 1.80
C ARG A 70 5.97 15.79 3.22
N ARG A 71 6.45 15.04 4.23
CA ARG A 71 6.03 15.15 5.63
C ARG A 71 7.08 15.79 6.55
N ALA A 72 8.25 16.15 6.02
CA ALA A 72 9.34 16.81 6.73
C ALA A 72 9.33 18.32 6.51
#